data_AF-A0A645EC18-F1
#
_entry.id   AF-A0A645EC18-F1
#
_cell.length_a   1.000
_cell.length_b   1.000
_cell.length_c   1.000
_cell.angle_alpha   90.00
_cell.angle_beta   90.00
_cell.angle_gamma   90.00
#
_symmetry.space_group_name_H-M   'P 1'
#
loop_
_entity.id
_entity.type
_entity.pdbx_description
1 polymer ?
#
loop_
_entity_poly.entity_id
_entity_poly.type
_entity_poly.pdbx_seq_one_letter_code
_entity_poly.pdbx_strand_id
1 'polypeptide(L)'
;MGDYENSINLWNKTNFSLNNSNAGTTGSSDIFEMFYKDIDEFEKMYLNSDGIDSEPFIELFKSIVNEEAIRSSNIEFGLTTYCLSDRKPLKLYLEDIPEGHLHEFIFASCNLPVFKPRKILGKYYLDGCLVSRLPVDLALERNCNIVIAVRLRPEKFDYTEYEHIKIIDIAPNEILGNTLEARPEKIAWMINKGYKDSLNILKKSVPI
;
A
#
# COMPACT_ATOMS: atom_id res chain seq x y z
N MET A 1 7.32 -13.43 11.94
CA MET A 1 7.75 -12.95 10.61
C MET A 1 8.41 -14.09 9.86
N GLY A 2 8.25 -14.17 8.53
CA GLY A 2 9.07 -15.07 7.70
C GLY A 2 8.40 -16.35 7.16
N ASP A 3 7.09 -16.53 7.31
CA ASP A 3 6.38 -17.64 6.66
C ASP A 3 6.05 -17.31 5.20
N TYR A 4 7.08 -17.38 4.37
CA TYR A 4 7.01 -17.07 2.95
C TYR A 4 6.08 -18.03 2.19
N GLU A 5 6.08 -19.31 2.53
CA GLU A 5 5.27 -20.32 1.86
C GLU A 5 3.78 -20.07 2.10
N ASN A 6 3.39 -19.78 3.35
CA ASN A 6 2.02 -19.44 3.68
C ASN A 6 1.60 -18.12 2.98
N SER A 7 2.50 -17.13 2.92
CA SER A 7 2.24 -15.88 2.20
C SER A 7 1.98 -16.11 0.70
N ILE A 8 2.80 -16.93 0.03
CA ILE A 8 2.57 -17.31 -1.38
C ILE A 8 1.25 -18.05 -1.53
N ASN A 9 0.98 -19.02 -0.65
CA ASN A 9 -0.23 -19.83 -0.71
C ASN A 9 -1.49 -18.97 -0.57
N LEU A 10 -1.46 -18.00 0.35
CA LEU A 10 -2.53 -17.03 0.54
C LEU A 10 -2.79 -16.22 -0.74
N TRP A 11 -1.73 -15.63 -1.30
CA TRP A 11 -1.84 -14.84 -2.53
C TRP A 11 -2.34 -15.67 -3.72
N ASN A 12 -1.83 -16.89 -3.90
CA ASN A 12 -2.25 -17.77 -4.99
C ASN A 12 -3.71 -18.25 -4.87
N LYS A 13 -4.27 -18.27 -3.66
CA LYS A 13 -5.69 -18.61 -3.42
C LYS A 13 -6.62 -17.40 -3.50
N THR A 14 -6.07 -16.20 -3.51
CA THR A 14 -6.87 -14.97 -3.59
C THR A 14 -7.47 -14.83 -4.98
N ASN A 15 -8.79 -14.75 -5.05
CA ASN A 15 -9.53 -14.54 -6.29
C ASN A 15 -10.59 -13.47 -6.07
N PHE A 16 -10.33 -12.28 -6.60
CA PHE A 16 -11.21 -11.15 -6.50
C PHE A 16 -10.93 -10.20 -7.64
N SER A 17 -11.97 -9.83 -8.39
CA SER A 17 -11.86 -8.81 -9.41
C SER A 17 -13.00 -7.84 -9.21
N LEU A 18 -12.66 -6.57 -9.01
CA LEU A 18 -13.64 -5.50 -9.12
C LEU A 18 -13.68 -5.09 -10.58
N ASN A 19 -14.72 -5.56 -11.28
CA ASN A 19 -15.10 -4.92 -12.52
C ASN A 19 -15.68 -3.55 -12.16
N ASN A 20 -15.22 -2.48 -12.82
CA ASN A 20 -15.73 -1.10 -12.71
C ASN A 20 -17.24 -0.95 -13.05
N SER A 21 -18.01 -2.04 -13.13
CA SER A 21 -19.44 -2.04 -13.43
C SER A 21 -20.34 -1.86 -12.21
N ASN A 22 -19.82 -2.05 -10.98
CA ASN A 22 -20.61 -1.93 -9.74
C ASN A 22 -20.28 -0.70 -8.89
N ALA A 23 -19.21 0.02 -9.22
CA ALA A 23 -18.95 1.37 -8.73
C ALA A 23 -19.48 2.32 -9.80
N GLY A 24 -20.48 3.15 -9.48
CA GLY A 24 -21.14 4.00 -10.48
C GLY A 24 -20.13 4.82 -11.27
N THR A 25 -19.98 4.53 -12.58
CA THR A 25 -19.44 5.34 -13.70
C THR A 25 -18.20 6.23 -13.54
N THR A 26 -17.60 6.35 -12.37
CA THR A 26 -16.53 7.30 -12.04
C THR A 26 -15.29 6.50 -11.70
N GLY A 27 -14.24 6.64 -12.50
CA GLY A 27 -12.99 5.91 -12.31
C GLY A 27 -12.31 6.31 -11.00
N SER A 28 -11.43 5.45 -10.47
CA SER A 28 -10.61 5.80 -9.31
C SER A 28 -9.76 7.05 -9.55
N SER A 29 -9.35 7.32 -10.79
CA SER A 29 -8.71 8.57 -11.21
C SER A 29 -9.55 9.80 -10.88
N ASP A 30 -10.82 9.76 -11.25
CA ASP A 30 -11.74 10.89 -11.16
C ASP A 30 -12.05 11.21 -9.69
N ILE A 31 -12.12 10.17 -8.85
CA ILE A 31 -12.31 10.32 -7.40
C ILE A 31 -11.08 11.00 -6.75
N PHE A 32 -9.86 10.62 -7.17
CA PHE A 32 -8.64 11.29 -6.69
C PHE A 32 -8.54 12.73 -7.21
N GLU A 33 -8.91 13.00 -8.46
CA GLU A 33 -8.95 14.37 -9.00
C GLU A 33 -9.92 15.26 -8.20
N MET A 34 -11.09 14.73 -7.85
CA MET A 34 -12.04 15.43 -6.98
C MET A 34 -11.43 15.73 -5.60
N PHE A 35 -10.75 14.76 -4.98
CA PHE A 35 -10.04 14.97 -3.70
C PHE A 35 -9.06 16.14 -3.75
N TYR A 36 -8.25 16.25 -4.81
CA TYR A 36 -7.26 17.31 -4.95
C TYR A 36 -7.88 18.67 -5.31
N LYS A 37 -9.03 18.68 -5.98
CA LYS A 37 -9.72 19.90 -6.40
C LYS A 37 -10.56 20.50 -5.29
N ASP A 38 -11.32 19.66 -4.58
CA ASP A 38 -12.25 20.08 -3.53
C ASP A 38 -12.43 18.94 -2.51
N ILE A 39 -11.69 19.04 -1.40
CA ILE A 39 -11.74 18.04 -0.33
C ILE A 39 -13.09 18.03 0.41
N ASP A 40 -13.81 19.15 0.46
CA ASP A 40 -15.12 19.23 1.12
C ASP A 40 -16.17 18.47 0.31
N GLU A 41 -16.18 18.68 -1.01
CA GLU A 41 -17.03 17.95 -1.94
C GLU A 41 -16.68 16.45 -1.95
N PHE A 42 -15.38 16.12 -2.00
CA PHE A 42 -14.93 14.74 -1.90
C PHE A 42 -15.38 14.08 -0.59
N GLU A 43 -15.16 14.72 0.55
CA GLU A 43 -15.50 14.16 1.86
C GLU A 43 -17.01 13.91 1.95
N LYS A 44 -17.81 14.88 1.51
CA LYS A 44 -19.27 14.73 1.45
C LYS A 44 -19.69 13.58 0.54
N MET A 45 -19.11 13.44 -0.65
CA MET A 45 -19.41 12.33 -1.56
C MET A 45 -19.00 10.99 -0.93
N TYR A 46 -17.78 10.92 -0.42
CA TYR A 46 -17.19 9.70 0.13
C TYR A 46 -17.99 9.20 1.32
N LEU A 47 -18.26 10.05 2.30
CA LEU A 47 -18.99 9.69 3.52
C LEU A 47 -20.44 9.25 3.28
N ASN A 48 -21.03 9.62 2.13
CA ASN A 48 -22.38 9.19 1.72
C ASN A 48 -22.34 8.02 0.71
N SER A 49 -21.17 7.50 0.35
CA SER A 49 -21.02 6.39 -0.58
C SER A 49 -21.33 5.05 0.08
N ASP A 50 -22.11 4.21 -0.59
CA ASP A 50 -22.32 2.82 -0.18
C ASP A 50 -21.05 1.96 -0.37
N GLY A 51 -20.18 2.36 -1.30
CA GLY A 51 -18.87 1.78 -1.56
C GLY A 51 -18.84 0.26 -1.68
N ILE A 52 -17.63 -0.30 -1.61
CA ILE A 52 -17.41 -1.74 -1.52
C ILE A 52 -17.12 -2.08 -0.07
N ASP A 53 -17.84 -3.07 0.48
CA ASP A 53 -17.61 -3.51 1.85
C ASP A 53 -16.19 -4.06 2.00
N SER A 54 -15.42 -3.45 2.90
CA SER A 54 -14.02 -3.76 3.15
C SER A 54 -13.80 -4.65 4.37
N GLU A 55 -14.85 -4.96 5.14
CA GLU A 55 -14.74 -5.81 6.33
C GLU A 55 -14.05 -7.17 6.05
N PRO A 56 -14.31 -7.86 4.91
CA PRO A 56 -13.59 -9.09 4.59
C PRO A 56 -12.06 -8.92 4.48
N PHE A 57 -11.58 -7.78 3.99
CA PHE A 57 -10.15 -7.50 3.90
C PHE A 57 -9.55 -7.19 5.27
N ILE A 58 -10.29 -6.47 6.12
CA ILE A 58 -9.85 -6.13 7.47
C ILE A 58 -9.73 -7.40 8.33
N GLU A 59 -10.75 -8.27 8.30
CA GLU A 59 -10.71 -9.54 9.02
C GLU A 59 -9.64 -10.49 8.44
N LEU A 60 -9.40 -10.45 7.12
CA LEU A 60 -8.26 -11.14 6.53
C LEU A 60 -6.93 -10.64 7.12
N PHE A 61 -6.70 -9.33 7.12
CA PHE A 61 -5.48 -8.74 7.69
C PHE A 61 -5.33 -9.09 9.17
N LYS A 62 -6.40 -9.02 9.95
CA LYS A 62 -6.42 -9.43 11.34
C LYS A 62 -6.00 -10.89 11.53
N SER A 63 -6.42 -11.79 10.62
CA SER A 63 -6.07 -13.21 10.70
C SER A 63 -4.61 -13.53 10.33
N ILE A 64 -3.98 -12.71 9.48
CA ILE A 64 -2.63 -12.99 8.93
C ILE A 64 -1.53 -12.14 9.59
N VAL A 65 -1.88 -10.97 10.12
CA VAL A 65 -0.93 -10.04 10.75
C VAL A 65 -0.72 -10.47 12.20
N ASN A 66 0.44 -11.07 12.46
CA ASN A 66 0.90 -11.31 13.82
C ASN A 66 1.58 -10.04 14.37
N GLU A 67 0.79 -9.17 15.02
CA GLU A 67 1.26 -7.89 15.54
C GLU A 67 2.34 -8.05 16.61
N GLU A 68 2.20 -9.01 17.54
CA GLU A 68 3.20 -9.29 18.58
C GLU A 68 4.56 -9.61 17.94
N ALA A 69 4.60 -10.49 16.94
CA ALA A 69 5.83 -10.86 16.24
C ALA A 69 6.43 -9.73 15.42
N ILE A 70 5.62 -8.77 14.95
CA ILE A 70 6.11 -7.57 14.25
C ILE A 70 6.71 -6.59 15.26
N ARG A 71 6.03 -6.34 16.38
CA ARG A 71 6.50 -5.45 17.46
C ARG A 71 7.74 -5.98 18.18
N SER A 72 7.90 -7.29 18.28
CA SER A 72 9.10 -7.92 18.84
C SER A 72 10.26 -8.03 17.84
N SER A 73 10.05 -7.66 16.58
CA SER A 73 11.06 -7.75 15.54
C SER A 73 12.08 -6.61 15.65
N ASN A 74 13.33 -6.87 15.26
CA ASN A 74 14.34 -5.82 15.09
C ASN A 74 14.21 -5.08 13.74
N ILE A 75 13.14 -5.33 12.98
CA ILE A 75 12.86 -4.68 11.71
C ILE A 75 11.88 -3.54 11.97
N GLU A 76 12.34 -2.31 11.74
CA GLU A 76 11.49 -1.12 11.73
C GLU A 76 10.36 -1.25 10.70
N PHE A 77 9.16 -0.84 11.09
CA PHE A 77 7.99 -0.83 10.23
C PHE A 77 7.39 0.57 10.20
N GLY A 78 7.04 1.02 9.00
CA GLY A 78 6.30 2.26 8.81
C GLY A 78 5.37 2.18 7.61
N LEU A 79 4.32 2.99 7.64
CA LEU A 79 3.32 3.11 6.58
C LEU A 79 2.87 4.55 6.41
N THR A 80 2.22 4.82 5.28
CA THR A 80 1.57 6.11 5.01
C THR A 80 0.06 5.93 4.90
N THR A 81 -0.70 6.93 5.32
CA THR A 81 -2.17 7.00 5.18
C THR A 81 -2.61 8.45 5.26
N TYR A 82 -3.75 8.80 4.67
CA TYR A 82 -4.32 10.15 4.82
C TYR A 82 -5.47 10.11 5.84
N CYS A 83 -5.37 10.87 6.94
CA CYS A 83 -6.47 10.98 7.90
C CYS A 83 -7.47 12.03 7.42
N LEU A 84 -8.62 11.60 6.91
CA LEU A 84 -9.66 12.47 6.38
C LEU A 84 -10.30 13.31 7.48
N SER A 85 -10.56 12.73 8.66
CA SER A 85 -11.17 13.45 9.79
C SER A 85 -10.31 14.62 10.29
N ASP A 86 -9.00 14.47 10.27
CA ASP A 86 -8.05 15.52 10.68
C ASP A 86 -7.50 16.30 9.46
N ARG A 87 -7.90 15.93 8.24
CA ARG A 87 -7.42 16.45 6.94
C ARG A 87 -5.90 16.57 6.84
N LYS A 88 -5.19 15.52 7.23
CA LYS A 88 -3.72 15.52 7.23
C LYS A 88 -3.10 14.24 6.67
N PRO A 89 -1.98 14.37 5.93
CA PRO A 89 -1.16 13.22 5.62
C PRO A 89 -0.52 12.67 6.90
N LEU A 90 -0.43 11.36 7.01
CA LEU A 90 0.24 10.65 8.09
C LEU A 90 1.33 9.73 7.53
N LYS A 91 2.49 9.82 8.17
CA LYS A 91 3.61 8.89 8.09
C LYS A 91 3.73 8.31 9.49
N LEU A 92 3.48 7.02 9.64
CA LEU A 92 3.37 6.37 10.94
C LEU A 92 4.42 5.28 11.03
N TYR A 93 5.17 5.26 12.12
CA TYR A 93 5.94 4.11 12.53
C TYR A 93 5.12 3.19 13.41
N LEU A 94 5.65 2.00 13.70
CA LEU A 94 4.97 0.99 14.49
C LEU A 94 4.58 1.47 15.89
N GLU A 95 5.39 2.33 16.52
CA GLU A 95 5.12 2.93 17.82
C GLU A 95 3.99 3.98 17.80
N ASP A 96 3.69 4.56 16.64
CA ASP A 96 2.58 5.52 16.50
C ASP A 96 1.22 4.81 16.38
N ILE A 97 1.23 3.51 16.08
CA ILE A 97 0.03 2.70 15.90
C ILE A 97 -0.35 2.07 17.24
N PRO A 98 -1.57 2.29 17.76
CA PRO A 98 -2.04 1.68 19.01
C PRO A 98 -1.97 0.15 18.97
N GLU A 99 -1.63 -0.44 20.12
CA GLU A 99 -1.53 -1.90 20.25
C GLU A 99 -2.88 -2.56 19.97
N GLY A 100 -2.86 -3.64 19.19
CA GLY A 100 -4.04 -4.36 18.72
C GLY A 100 -4.70 -3.77 17.47
N HIS A 101 -4.19 -2.65 16.94
CA HIS A 101 -4.77 -1.96 15.78
C HIS A 101 -3.89 -2.01 14.52
N LEU A 102 -2.76 -2.75 14.51
CA LEU A 102 -1.86 -2.75 13.35
C LEU A 102 -2.55 -3.20 12.06
N HIS A 103 -3.39 -4.23 12.12
CA HIS A 103 -4.15 -4.72 10.97
C HIS A 103 -5.11 -3.67 10.39
N GLU A 104 -5.75 -2.85 11.24
CA GLU A 104 -6.63 -1.77 10.79
C GLU A 104 -5.82 -0.62 10.15
N PHE A 105 -4.64 -0.30 10.67
CA PHE A 105 -3.78 0.72 10.07
C PHE A 105 -3.11 0.26 8.77
N ILE A 106 -2.82 -1.03 8.63
CA ILE A 106 -2.45 -1.63 7.34
C ILE A 106 -3.61 -1.45 6.35
N PHE A 107 -4.84 -1.73 6.76
CA PHE A 107 -6.01 -1.45 5.93
C PHE A 107 -6.14 0.05 5.59
N ALA A 108 -5.96 0.95 6.57
CA ALA A 108 -6.00 2.39 6.35
C ALA A 108 -5.01 2.83 5.27
N SER A 109 -3.82 2.23 5.23
CA SER A 109 -2.78 2.50 4.23
C SER A 109 -3.18 2.09 2.81
N CYS A 110 -4.08 1.12 2.64
CA CYS A 110 -4.60 0.68 1.35
C CYS A 110 -6.11 0.96 1.15
N ASN A 111 -6.68 1.88 1.93
CA ASN A 111 -8.11 2.18 1.91
C ASN A 111 -8.45 3.12 0.74
N LEU A 112 -8.54 2.57 -0.47
CA LEU A 112 -8.94 3.32 -1.65
C LEU A 112 -10.35 3.92 -1.48
N PRO A 113 -10.61 5.14 -2.00
CA PRO A 113 -11.93 5.80 -1.92
C PRO A 113 -13.13 5.04 -2.51
N VAL A 114 -12.90 3.90 -3.18
CA VAL A 114 -13.94 2.99 -3.68
C VAL A 114 -14.54 2.12 -2.57
N PHE A 115 -13.81 1.90 -1.48
CA PHE A 115 -14.31 1.16 -0.33
C PHE A 115 -15.28 2.01 0.48
N LYS A 116 -16.21 1.33 1.14
CA LYS A 116 -17.18 1.95 2.03
C LYS A 116 -16.46 2.69 3.18
N PRO A 117 -16.84 3.93 3.52
CA PRO A 117 -16.27 4.64 4.65
C PRO A 117 -16.47 3.88 5.96
N ARG A 118 -15.38 3.65 6.68
CA ARG A 118 -15.35 3.02 8.00
C ARG A 118 -14.45 3.83 8.93
N LYS A 119 -14.84 3.91 10.20
CA LYS A 119 -14.01 4.53 11.22
C LYS A 119 -13.02 3.51 11.78
N ILE A 120 -11.77 3.93 11.92
CA ILE A 120 -10.74 3.26 12.72
C ILE A 120 -10.48 4.20 13.89
N LEU A 121 -10.68 3.72 15.12
CA LEU A 121 -10.51 4.55 16.33
C LEU A 121 -11.26 5.91 16.27
N GLY A 122 -12.47 5.90 15.69
CA GLY A 122 -13.32 7.08 15.58
C GLY A 122 -13.02 8.02 14.40
N LYS A 123 -11.97 7.76 13.61
CA LYS A 123 -11.53 8.61 12.49
C LYS A 123 -11.63 7.88 11.14
N TYR A 124 -11.78 8.65 10.07
CA TYR A 124 -11.73 8.16 8.69
C TYR A 124 -10.33 8.32 8.12
N TYR A 125 -9.91 7.30 7.36
CA TYR A 125 -8.60 7.23 6.74
C TYR A 125 -8.73 6.85 5.27
N LEU A 126 -7.78 7.26 4.44
CA LEU A 126 -7.69 6.94 3.02
C LEU A 126 -6.27 6.41 2.71
N ASP A 127 -6.17 5.76 1.55
CA ASP A 127 -4.96 5.16 1.01
C ASP A 127 -3.72 6.09 1.08
N GLY A 128 -2.58 5.51 1.43
CA GLY A 128 -1.29 6.18 1.59
C GLY A 128 -0.71 6.76 0.30
N CYS A 129 -1.20 6.36 -0.87
CA CYS A 129 -0.79 6.93 -2.16
C CYS A 129 -1.13 8.43 -2.29
N LEU A 130 -2.07 8.93 -1.47
CA LEU A 130 -2.37 10.36 -1.31
C LEU A 130 -1.27 11.13 -0.58
N VAL A 131 -0.40 10.43 0.15
CA VAL A 131 0.70 10.99 0.93
C VAL A 131 2.03 10.75 0.24
N SER A 132 2.37 9.48 0.02
CA SER A 132 3.59 9.08 -0.67
C SER A 132 3.39 7.71 -1.31
N ARG A 133 3.50 7.65 -2.65
CA ARG A 133 3.41 6.40 -3.43
C ARG A 133 4.61 5.48 -3.22
N LEU A 134 5.72 6.03 -2.74
CA LEU A 134 6.96 5.32 -2.46
C LEU A 134 7.67 6.03 -1.30
N PRO A 135 7.43 5.62 -0.04
CA PRO A 135 7.88 6.36 1.13
C PRO A 135 9.36 6.09 1.46
N VAL A 136 10.25 6.50 0.57
CA VAL A 136 11.73 6.42 0.75
C VAL A 136 12.18 7.20 1.97
N ASP A 137 11.52 8.33 2.20
CA ASP A 137 11.71 9.24 3.33
C ASP A 137 11.52 8.56 4.70
N LEU A 138 10.57 7.62 4.84
CA LEU A 138 10.41 6.85 6.08
C LEU A 138 11.67 6.04 6.44
N ALA A 139 12.37 5.50 5.44
CA ALA A 139 13.61 4.77 5.66
C ALA A 139 14.77 5.73 6.00
N LEU A 140 14.82 6.88 5.33
CA LEU A 140 15.82 7.93 5.56
C LEU A 140 15.75 8.50 6.98
N GLU A 141 14.54 8.79 7.47
CA GLU A 141 14.29 9.26 8.84
C GLU A 141 14.75 8.25 9.90
N ARG A 142 14.92 6.97 9.51
CA ARG A 142 15.54 5.89 10.33
C ARG A 142 17.02 5.68 10.07
N ASN A 143 17.71 6.65 9.47
CA ASN A 143 19.14 6.63 9.16
C ASN A 143 19.56 5.52 8.18
N CYS A 144 18.64 5.01 7.35
CA CYS A 144 19.00 4.11 6.26
C CYS A 144 19.75 4.89 5.17
N ASN A 145 21.00 4.52 4.92
CA ASN A 145 21.84 5.10 3.87
C ASN A 145 21.81 4.30 2.55
N ILE A 146 21.19 3.11 2.58
CA ILE A 146 20.91 2.28 1.41
C ILE A 146 19.43 1.93 1.46
N VAL A 147 18.69 2.26 0.40
CA VAL A 147 17.27 1.94 0.26
C VAL A 147 17.07 1.07 -0.97
N ILE A 148 16.43 -0.09 -0.78
CA ILE A 148 15.91 -0.91 -1.88
C ILE A 148 14.46 -0.47 -2.11
N ALA A 149 14.23 0.30 -3.17
CA ALA A 149 12.92 0.80 -3.52
C ALA A 149 12.25 -0.16 -4.52
N VAL A 150 11.10 -0.72 -4.17
CA VAL A 150 10.36 -1.65 -5.03
C VAL A 150 9.11 -0.99 -5.56
N ARG A 151 9.02 -0.82 -6.89
CA ARG A 151 7.90 -0.18 -7.58
C ARG A 151 7.08 -1.20 -8.35
N LEU A 152 5.78 -0.94 -8.50
CA LEU A 152 4.84 -1.82 -9.22
C LEU A 152 4.48 -1.32 -10.62
N ARG A 153 5.16 -0.27 -11.08
CA ARG A 153 4.84 0.54 -12.26
C ARG A 153 6.14 0.87 -12.99
N PRO A 154 6.21 0.79 -14.34
CA PRO A 154 7.45 1.01 -15.09
C PRO A 154 7.88 2.49 -15.17
N GLU A 155 6.95 3.42 -14.94
CA GLU A 155 7.18 4.87 -15.00
C GLU A 155 8.31 5.28 -14.06
N LYS A 156 9.22 6.17 -14.49
CA LYS A 156 10.35 6.60 -13.64
C LYS A 156 9.84 7.30 -12.36
N PHE A 157 10.49 7.03 -11.25
CA PHE A 157 10.33 7.78 -10.02
C PHE A 157 11.43 8.84 -9.91
N ASP A 158 11.08 10.03 -9.44
CA ASP A 158 12.04 11.11 -9.23
C ASP A 158 12.72 10.93 -7.87
N TYR A 159 14.02 10.66 -7.90
CA TYR A 159 14.84 10.49 -6.69
C TYR A 159 15.75 11.70 -6.41
N THR A 160 15.50 12.86 -7.03
CA THR A 160 16.35 14.05 -6.89
C THR A 160 16.56 14.45 -5.41
N GLU A 161 15.53 14.33 -4.57
CA GLU A 161 15.64 14.65 -3.12
C GLU A 161 16.49 13.63 -2.33
N TYR A 162 16.82 12.48 -2.92
CA TYR A 162 17.47 11.34 -2.28
C TYR A 162 18.87 11.03 -2.86
N GLU A 163 19.45 11.95 -3.64
CA GLU A 163 20.77 11.77 -4.27
C GLU A 163 21.92 11.54 -3.27
N HIS A 164 21.73 11.90 -2.00
CA HIS A 164 22.71 11.75 -0.92
C HIS A 164 22.74 10.34 -0.31
N ILE A 165 21.85 9.43 -0.72
CA ILE A 165 21.84 8.02 -0.30
C ILE A 165 21.89 7.07 -1.49
N LYS A 166 22.24 5.79 -1.23
CA LYS A 166 22.23 4.76 -2.26
C LYS A 166 20.80 4.22 -2.46
N ILE A 167 20.19 4.55 -3.59
CA ILE A 167 18.92 3.94 -4.02
C ILE A 167 19.20 2.75 -4.94
N ILE A 168 18.62 1.59 -4.63
CA ILE A 168 18.51 0.44 -5.53
C ILE A 168 17.05 0.37 -5.98
N ASP A 169 16.77 0.93 -7.16
CA ASP A 169 15.43 0.98 -7.75
C ASP A 169 15.11 -0.35 -8.46
N ILE A 170 14.15 -1.10 -7.91
CA ILE A 170 13.59 -2.31 -8.50
C ILE A 170 12.22 -1.96 -9.08
N ALA A 171 12.09 -2.05 -10.39
CA ALA A 171 10.87 -1.75 -11.09
C ALA A 171 10.61 -2.73 -12.24
N PRO A 172 9.33 -3.03 -12.56
CA PRO A 172 9.01 -3.81 -13.73
C PRO A 172 9.31 -3.02 -15.00
N ASN A 173 9.54 -3.73 -16.09
CA ASN A 173 9.69 -3.14 -17.42
C ASN A 173 8.37 -3.10 -18.23
N GLU A 174 7.27 -3.51 -17.62
CA GLU A 174 5.94 -3.58 -18.23
C GLU A 174 4.85 -3.30 -17.19
N ILE A 175 3.64 -2.97 -17.64
CA ILE A 175 2.49 -2.78 -16.75
C ILE A 175 2.08 -4.14 -16.18
N LEU A 176 2.08 -4.26 -14.86
CA LEU A 176 1.76 -5.52 -14.19
C LEU A 176 0.28 -5.85 -14.25
N GLY A 177 -0.63 -4.88 -14.17
CA GLY A 177 -2.08 -5.10 -14.20
C GLY A 177 -2.85 -3.93 -13.62
N ASN A 178 -4.16 -4.13 -13.43
CA ASN A 178 -5.03 -3.14 -12.78
C ASN A 178 -4.99 -3.27 -11.25
N THR A 179 -5.23 -2.17 -10.53
CA THR A 179 -5.08 -2.08 -9.06
C THR A 179 -5.96 -3.06 -8.28
N LEU A 180 -7.17 -3.37 -8.76
CA LEU A 180 -8.15 -4.21 -8.07
C LEU A 180 -8.49 -5.49 -8.86
N GLU A 181 -7.47 -6.05 -9.51
CA GLU A 181 -7.56 -7.26 -10.33
C GLU A 181 -6.68 -8.38 -9.74
N ALA A 182 -7.26 -9.18 -8.84
CA ALA A 182 -6.60 -10.33 -8.22
C ALA A 182 -7.09 -11.63 -8.88
N ARG A 183 -6.35 -12.08 -9.90
CA ARG A 183 -6.56 -13.38 -10.56
C ARG A 183 -5.39 -14.32 -10.22
N PRO A 184 -5.62 -15.54 -9.73
CA PRO A 184 -4.55 -16.47 -9.31
C PRO A 184 -3.40 -16.62 -10.32
N GLU A 185 -3.72 -16.83 -11.59
CA GLU A 185 -2.73 -16.97 -12.67
C GLU A 185 -1.88 -15.70 -12.83
N LYS A 186 -2.51 -14.53 -12.71
CA LYS A 186 -1.86 -13.23 -12.83
C LYS A 186 -0.99 -12.94 -11.60
N ILE A 187 -1.46 -13.29 -10.40
CA ILE A 187 -0.71 -13.19 -9.15
C ILE A 187 0.56 -14.03 -9.23
N ALA A 188 0.45 -15.31 -9.61
CA ALA A 188 1.59 -16.19 -9.76
C ALA A 188 2.62 -15.65 -10.77
N TRP A 189 2.15 -15.10 -11.89
CA TRP A 189 3.01 -14.42 -12.86
C TRP A 189 3.69 -13.17 -12.27
N MET A 190 2.96 -12.31 -11.54
CA MET A 190 3.50 -11.09 -10.92
C MET A 190 4.56 -11.40 -9.86
N ILE A 191 4.34 -12.43 -9.04
CA ILE A 191 5.33 -12.90 -8.05
C ILE A 191 6.61 -13.35 -8.77
N ASN A 192 6.49 -14.16 -9.82
CA ASN A 192 7.65 -14.63 -10.59
C ASN A 192 8.39 -13.48 -11.30
N LYS A 193 7.64 -12.51 -11.83
CA LYS A 193 8.17 -11.30 -12.47
C LYS A 193 8.97 -10.47 -11.47
N GLY A 194 8.39 -10.16 -10.31
CA GLY A 194 9.06 -9.41 -9.24
C GLY A 194 10.35 -10.08 -8.75
N TYR A 195 10.35 -11.42 -8.63
CA TYR A 195 11.56 -12.18 -8.30
C TYR A 195 12.65 -12.01 -9.37
N LYS A 196 12.31 -12.16 -10.66
CA LYS A 196 13.25 -12.03 -11.78
C LYS A 196 13.82 -10.61 -11.90
N ASP A 197 12.96 -9.59 -11.78
CA ASP A 197 13.36 -8.18 -11.86
C ASP A 197 14.31 -7.84 -10.70
N SER A 198 13.97 -8.26 -9.48
CA SER A 198 14.82 -8.09 -8.29
C SER A 198 16.18 -8.78 -8.47
N LEU A 199 16.19 -10.04 -8.92
CA LEU A 199 17.43 -10.80 -9.11
C LEU A 199 18.36 -10.15 -10.13
N ASN A 200 17.82 -9.65 -11.25
CA ASN A 200 18.58 -8.99 -12.30
C ASN A 200 19.23 -7.69 -11.80
N ILE A 201 18.50 -6.90 -11.01
CA ILE A 201 18.95 -5.60 -10.50
C ILE A 201 19.94 -5.79 -9.35
N LEU A 202 19.61 -6.61 -8.35
CA LEU A 202 20.46 -6.83 -7.18
C LEU A 202 21.83 -7.41 -7.54
N LYS A 203 21.91 -8.33 -8.52
CA LYS A 203 23.19 -8.87 -9.02
C LYS A 203 24.10 -7.80 -9.64
N LYS A 204 23.55 -6.69 -10.11
CA LYS A 204 24.32 -5.57 -10.69
C LYS A 204 24.66 -4.51 -9.64
N SER A 205 23.82 -4.37 -8.62
CA SER A 205 23.89 -3.29 -7.63
C SER A 205 24.65 -3.65 -6.34
N VAL A 206 24.88 -4.94 -6.09
CA VAL A 206 25.64 -5.45 -4.96
C VAL A 206 26.89 -6.18 -5.50
N PRO A 207 28.11 -5.63 -5.34
CA PRO A 207 29.31 -6.40 -5.62
C PRO A 207 29.37 -7.58 -4.64
N ILE A 208 29.46 -8.79 -5.18
CA ILE A 208 29.72 -10.04 -4.44
C ILE A 208 31.22 -10.10 -4.10
#